data_AF-A0A497JYX3-F1
#
_entry.id   AF-A0A497JYX3-F1
#
_cell.length_a   1.000
_cell.length_b   1.000
_cell.length_c   1.000
_cell.angle_alpha   90.00
_cell.angle_beta   90.00
_cell.angle_gamma   90.00
#
_symmetry.space_group_name_H-M   'P 1'
#
loop_
_entity.id
_entity.type
_entity.pdbx_description
1 polymer ?
#
loop_
_entity_poly.entity_id
_entity_poly.type
_entity_poly.pdbx_seq_one_letter_code
_entity_poly.pdbx_strand_id
1 'polypeptide(L)'
;LQGFKPGKGARSTFAEGGWRGRTGRAVYDYLTSATEKEIRALKMGRNATKAVLTSRDEVLDTLITKHPSNILPMIPPKQLDKLVAKAIKLQASEIDTVVTTDINRLIRMPNTLHGKTGWQVQTIPYGKLPSYDPLMQAVILKGPDVELEFKGAPKIKILDETYGPYGEEDVTMPLGAALFFLCKKGARVKR
;
A
#
# COMPACT_ATOMS: atom_id res chain seq x y z
N LEU A 1 18.10 9.71 17.41
CA LEU A 1 18.31 8.60 16.44
C LEU A 1 17.35 7.46 16.76
N GLN A 2 16.47 7.17 15.82
CA GLN A 2 15.35 6.21 15.90
C GLN A 2 15.87 4.76 16.01
N GLY A 3 16.45 4.38 17.15
CA GLY A 3 17.08 3.07 17.35
C GLY A 3 18.58 3.03 17.06
N PHE A 4 19.11 3.93 16.24
CA PHE A 4 20.55 4.02 15.90
C PHE A 4 21.36 4.80 16.96
N LYS A 5 21.16 4.53 18.25
CA LYS A 5 21.99 5.18 19.28
C LYS A 5 23.43 4.61 19.20
N PRO A 6 24.47 5.45 19.37
CA PRO A 6 25.83 4.96 19.52
C PRO A 6 25.89 4.04 20.74
N GLY A 7 26.16 2.77 20.50
CA GLY A 7 26.37 1.74 21.50
C GLY A 7 27.25 0.69 20.85
N LYS A 8 28.32 0.27 21.55
CA LYS A 8 29.17 -0.84 21.11
C LYS A 8 28.42 -2.13 21.42
N GLY A 9 27.67 -2.63 20.43
CA GLY A 9 26.98 -3.92 20.51
C GLY A 9 27.33 -4.75 19.29
N ALA A 10 27.56 -6.05 19.49
CA ALA A 10 27.74 -7.01 18.40
C ALA A 10 26.39 -7.46 17.82
N ARG A 11 25.29 -7.27 18.56
CA ARG A 11 23.98 -7.83 18.22
C ARG A 11 23.23 -6.94 17.22
N SER A 12 22.83 -7.53 16.11
CA SER A 12 21.89 -6.91 15.18
C SER A 12 20.50 -6.76 15.78
N THR A 13 19.89 -5.62 15.51
CA THR A 13 18.50 -5.34 15.88
C THR A 13 17.52 -5.66 14.75
N PHE A 14 18.00 -6.25 13.64
CA PHE A 14 17.19 -6.48 12.43
C PHE A 14 16.03 -7.45 12.68
N ALA A 15 16.31 -8.54 13.40
CA ALA A 15 15.32 -9.54 13.80
C ALA A 15 14.52 -9.14 15.05
N GLU A 16 14.80 -7.98 15.66
CA GLU A 16 14.07 -7.54 16.84
C GLU A 16 12.65 -7.05 16.49
N GLY A 17 11.72 -7.27 17.42
CA GLY A 17 10.41 -6.66 17.39
C GLY A 17 10.44 -5.15 17.65
N GLY A 18 9.26 -4.52 17.61
CA GLY A 18 9.10 -3.11 17.98
C GLY A 18 9.66 -2.12 16.96
N TRP A 19 9.78 -0.84 17.37
CA TRP A 19 10.11 0.26 16.45
C TRP A 19 11.51 0.16 15.87
N ARG A 20 12.50 -0.29 16.65
CA ARG A 20 13.90 -0.37 16.21
C ARG A 20 14.08 -1.34 15.04
N GLY A 21 13.60 -2.57 15.17
CA GLY A 21 13.67 -3.56 14.10
C GLY A 21 12.80 -3.18 12.89
N ARG A 22 11.66 -2.49 13.10
CA ARG A 22 10.86 -1.96 11.98
C ARG A 22 11.62 -0.89 11.19
N THR A 23 12.25 0.07 11.87
CA THR A 23 13.05 1.11 11.21
C THR A 23 14.26 0.51 10.48
N GLY A 24 14.95 -0.46 11.10
CA GLY A 24 16.06 -1.17 10.46
C GLY A 24 15.64 -1.89 9.17
N ARG A 25 14.53 -2.64 9.21
CA ARG A 25 13.93 -3.30 8.04
C ARG A 25 13.48 -2.30 6.97
N ALA A 26 12.83 -1.21 7.37
CA ALA A 26 12.44 -0.16 6.43
C ALA A 26 13.63 0.40 5.65
N VAL A 27 14.75 0.67 6.33
CA VAL A 27 15.98 1.15 5.69
C VAL A 27 16.56 0.08 4.76
N TYR A 28 16.61 -1.17 5.21
CA TYR A 28 17.08 -2.29 4.40
C TYR A 28 16.26 -2.49 3.11
N ASP A 29 14.93 -2.53 3.24
CA ASP A 29 14.00 -2.71 2.11
C ASP A 29 14.11 -1.57 1.10
N TYR A 30 14.25 -0.33 1.62
CA TYR A 30 14.47 0.83 0.77
C TYR A 30 15.81 0.75 0.06
N LEU A 31 16.90 0.44 0.76
CA LEU A 31 18.23 0.31 0.13
C LEU A 31 18.30 -0.84 -0.88
N THR A 32 17.54 -1.91 -0.67
CA THR A 32 17.47 -3.06 -1.59
C THR A 32 16.80 -2.68 -2.90
N SER A 33 15.69 -1.93 -2.85
CA SER A 33 14.89 -1.57 -4.04
C SER A 33 15.22 -0.21 -4.67
N ALA A 34 15.90 0.69 -3.95
CA ALA A 34 16.14 2.05 -4.40
C ALA A 34 17.04 2.11 -5.64
N THR A 35 16.61 2.89 -6.62
CA THR A 35 17.38 3.24 -7.81
C THR A 35 18.42 4.31 -7.50
N GLU A 36 19.45 4.44 -8.36
CA GLU A 36 20.47 5.47 -8.21
C GLU A 36 19.88 6.89 -8.21
N LYS A 37 18.86 7.13 -9.06
CA LYS A 37 18.16 8.42 -9.12
C LYS A 37 17.52 8.78 -7.78
N GLU A 38 16.89 7.81 -7.11
CA GLU A 38 16.24 8.03 -5.82
C GLU A 38 17.25 8.30 -4.70
N ILE A 39 18.36 7.57 -4.68
CA ILE A 39 19.43 7.82 -3.70
C ILE A 39 20.05 9.20 -3.89
N ARG A 40 20.32 9.62 -5.14
CA ARG A 40 20.83 10.97 -5.43
C ARG A 40 19.82 12.06 -5.06
N ALA A 41 18.52 11.81 -5.21
CA ALA A 41 17.46 12.75 -4.84
C ALA A 41 17.39 13.02 -3.32
N LEU A 42 17.94 12.15 -2.48
CA LEU A 42 18.09 12.40 -1.03
C LEU A 42 19.06 13.54 -0.71
N LYS A 43 19.87 13.98 -1.68
CA LYS A 43 20.89 15.04 -1.52
C LYS A 43 21.79 14.75 -0.31
N MET A 44 22.27 13.50 -0.21
CA MET A 44 23.23 13.11 0.82
C MET A 44 24.63 13.62 0.47
N GLY A 45 25.49 13.78 1.49
CA GLY A 45 26.89 14.15 1.29
C GLY A 45 27.63 13.12 0.42
N ARG A 46 28.65 13.54 -0.35
CA ARG A 46 29.35 12.68 -1.33
C ARG A 46 29.77 11.32 -0.78
N ASN A 47 30.37 11.27 0.42
CA ASN A 47 30.84 10.03 1.04
C ASN A 47 29.69 9.08 1.38
N ALA A 48 28.59 9.60 1.93
CA ALA A 48 27.41 8.80 2.26
C ALA A 48 26.71 8.29 0.99
N THR A 49 26.59 9.13 -0.04
CA THR A 49 26.05 8.72 -1.35
C THR A 49 26.91 7.63 -1.98
N LYS A 50 28.25 7.77 -1.92
CA LYS A 50 29.18 6.75 -2.40
C LYS A 50 29.05 5.44 -1.61
N ALA A 51 28.95 5.50 -0.28
CA ALA A 51 28.74 4.32 0.54
C ALA A 51 27.45 3.57 0.16
N VAL A 52 26.36 4.31 -0.07
CA VAL A 52 25.04 3.72 -0.41
C VAL A 52 24.95 3.18 -1.84
N LEU A 53 25.71 3.74 -2.78
CA LEU A 53 25.69 3.31 -4.19
C LEU A 53 26.76 2.27 -4.51
N THR A 54 27.99 2.45 -4.00
CA THR A 54 29.15 1.62 -4.34
C THR A 54 29.39 0.53 -3.31
N SER A 55 29.17 0.79 -2.03
CA SER A 55 29.34 -0.17 -0.93
C SER A 55 28.00 -0.66 -0.37
N ARG A 56 26.97 -0.75 -1.23
CA ARG A 56 25.59 -1.08 -0.83
C ARG A 56 25.54 -2.39 -0.05
N ASP A 57 26.20 -3.43 -0.55
CA ASP A 57 26.18 -4.77 0.04
C ASP A 57 26.80 -4.78 1.43
N GLU A 58 27.87 -4.01 1.65
CA GLU A 58 28.51 -3.87 2.96
C GLU A 58 27.60 -3.17 3.97
N VAL A 59 26.84 -2.15 3.53
CA VAL A 59 25.86 -1.46 4.36
C VAL A 59 24.70 -2.39 4.72
N LEU A 60 24.19 -3.14 3.74
CA LEU A 60 23.11 -4.11 3.94
C LEU A 60 23.54 -5.24 4.88
N ASP A 61 24.74 -5.80 4.69
CA ASP A 61 25.32 -6.81 5.58
C ASP A 61 25.44 -6.26 7.01
N THR A 62 25.99 -5.06 7.17
CA THR A 62 26.17 -4.43 8.49
C THR A 62 24.83 -4.23 9.21
N LEU A 63 23.74 -3.91 8.49
CA LEU A 63 22.40 -3.80 9.05
C LEU A 63 21.84 -5.15 9.53
N ILE A 64 22.19 -6.25 8.86
CA ILE A 64 21.72 -7.60 9.22
C ILE A 64 22.58 -8.22 10.32
N THR A 65 23.90 -8.11 10.23
CA THR A 65 24.85 -8.90 11.03
C THR A 65 25.30 -8.19 12.30
N LYS A 66 25.37 -6.86 12.28
CA LYS A 66 25.91 -6.05 13.37
C LYS A 66 24.87 -5.10 13.95
N HIS A 67 25.20 -4.52 15.10
CA HIS A 67 24.36 -3.45 15.64
C HIS A 67 24.29 -2.27 14.65
N PRO A 68 23.13 -1.63 14.44
CA PRO A 68 22.98 -0.60 13.42
C PRO A 68 23.87 0.63 13.59
N SER A 69 24.41 0.88 14.79
CA SER A 69 25.41 1.94 15.03
C SER A 69 26.69 1.76 14.19
N ASN A 70 26.99 0.55 13.72
CA ASN A 70 28.17 0.26 12.92
C ASN A 70 28.09 0.84 11.50
N ILE A 71 26.92 1.34 11.06
CA ILE A 71 26.81 2.08 9.79
C ILE A 71 27.21 3.56 9.94
N LEU A 72 27.27 4.09 11.16
CA LEU A 72 27.55 5.52 11.41
C LEU A 72 28.90 6.02 10.85
N PRO A 73 29.98 5.21 10.83
CA PRO A 73 31.23 5.58 10.15
C PRO A 73 31.08 5.75 8.64
N MET A 74 30.19 4.98 8.00
CA MET A 74 29.93 5.04 6.55
C MET A 74 28.91 6.13 6.20
N ILE A 75 27.87 6.25 7.03
CA ILE A 75 26.74 7.15 6.84
C ILE A 75 26.55 7.96 8.13
N PRO A 76 27.07 9.21 8.16
CA PRO A 76 26.97 10.07 9.33
C PRO A 76 25.52 10.29 9.77
N PRO A 77 25.25 10.54 11.07
CA PRO A 77 23.90 10.66 11.64
C PRO A 77 22.94 11.54 10.84
N LYS A 78 23.38 12.75 10.44
CA LYS A 78 22.55 13.70 9.67
C LYS A 78 22.13 13.17 8.29
N GLN A 79 22.96 12.34 7.68
CA GLN A 79 22.66 11.72 6.38
C GLN A 79 21.78 10.49 6.58
N LEU A 80 22.03 9.72 7.63
CA LEU A 80 21.21 8.58 8.02
C LEU A 80 19.76 9.01 8.32
N ASP A 81 19.55 10.16 8.98
CA ASP A 81 18.21 10.69 9.23
C ASP A 81 17.42 10.91 7.93
N LYS A 82 18.07 11.37 6.84
CA LYS A 82 17.41 11.53 5.54
C LYS A 82 17.01 10.19 4.94
N LEU A 83 17.89 9.20 5.05
CA LEU A 83 17.65 7.84 4.58
C LEU A 83 16.48 7.19 5.33
N VAL A 84 16.53 7.27 6.66
CA VAL A 84 15.49 6.75 7.56
C VAL A 84 14.15 7.45 7.30
N ALA A 85 14.13 8.77 7.13
CA ALA A 85 12.90 9.51 6.83
C ALA A 85 12.26 9.05 5.51
N LYS A 86 13.06 8.81 4.47
CA LYS A 86 12.55 8.29 3.19
C LYS A 86 12.05 6.86 3.34
N ALA A 87 12.81 6.00 4.00
CA ALA A 87 12.46 4.60 4.25
C ALA A 87 11.15 4.46 5.04
N ILE A 88 11.00 5.22 6.13
CA ILE A 88 9.76 5.22 6.93
C ILE A 88 8.59 5.73 6.11
N LYS A 89 8.77 6.79 5.30
CA LYS A 89 7.66 7.31 4.48
C LYS A 89 7.14 6.27 3.48
N LEU A 90 8.00 5.42 2.93
CA LEU A 90 7.60 4.35 2.01
C LEU A 90 6.90 3.18 2.71
N GLN A 91 7.21 2.97 3.99
CA GLN A 91 6.64 1.90 4.82
C GLN A 91 5.44 2.38 5.66
N ALA A 92 5.19 3.70 5.69
CA ALA A 92 4.07 4.28 6.42
C ALA A 92 2.76 3.93 5.71
N SER A 93 1.79 3.48 6.48
CA SER A 93 0.42 3.31 5.99
C SER A 93 -0.32 4.65 6.16
N GLU A 94 -1.02 5.08 5.10
CA GLU A 94 -1.97 6.19 5.19
C GLU A 94 -3.24 5.69 5.88
N ILE A 95 -3.25 5.79 7.20
CA ILE A 95 -4.39 5.37 8.03
C ILE A 95 -5.29 6.59 8.25
N ASP A 96 -6.60 6.39 8.13
CA ASP A 96 -7.59 7.36 8.61
C ASP A 96 -7.56 7.40 10.14
N THR A 97 -6.92 8.44 10.68
CA THR A 97 -6.74 8.60 12.13
C THR A 97 -8.05 8.79 12.85
N VAL A 98 -9.06 9.41 12.21
CA VAL A 98 -10.39 9.63 12.81
C VAL A 98 -11.10 8.31 13.08
N VAL A 99 -10.92 7.32 12.21
CA VAL A 99 -11.42 5.95 12.42
C VAL A 99 -10.69 5.26 13.57
N THR A 100 -9.38 5.48 13.69
CA THR A 100 -8.51 4.75 14.63
C THR A 100 -8.65 5.24 16.07
N THR A 101 -8.86 6.55 16.26
CA THR A 101 -8.96 7.14 17.60
C THR A 101 -10.36 7.06 18.21
N ASP A 102 -11.38 6.82 17.39
CA ASP A 102 -12.77 6.75 17.83
C ASP A 102 -13.13 5.36 18.37
N ILE A 103 -13.32 5.27 19.69
CA ILE A 103 -13.68 4.02 20.39
C ILE A 103 -15.13 3.57 20.14
N ASN A 104 -15.99 4.45 19.61
CA ASN A 104 -17.41 4.18 19.37
C ASN A 104 -17.73 4.06 17.87
N ARG A 105 -16.71 3.87 17.03
CA ARG A 105 -16.85 3.84 15.58
C ARG A 105 -17.72 2.66 15.14
N LEU A 106 -18.73 2.95 14.30
CA LEU A 106 -19.47 1.91 13.60
C LEU A 106 -18.62 1.32 12.48
N ILE A 107 -18.40 0.00 12.53
CA ILE A 107 -17.72 -0.76 11.49
C ILE A 107 -18.75 -1.42 10.59
N ARG A 108 -18.47 -1.43 9.29
CA ARG A 108 -19.35 -2.08 8.31
C ARG A 108 -19.38 -3.58 8.57
N MET A 109 -20.58 -4.14 8.70
CA MET A 109 -20.78 -5.55 8.99
C MET A 109 -20.27 -6.44 7.83
N PRO A 110 -19.44 -7.47 8.10
CA PRO A 110 -19.03 -8.44 7.10
C PRO A 110 -20.23 -9.13 6.43
N ASN A 111 -20.03 -9.59 5.20
CA ASN A 111 -21.02 -10.28 4.36
C ASN A 111 -22.25 -9.46 3.96
N THR A 112 -22.34 -8.18 4.35
CA THR A 112 -23.37 -7.24 3.87
C THR A 112 -22.99 -6.58 2.55
N LEU A 113 -23.93 -5.92 1.89
CA LEU A 113 -23.67 -5.17 0.65
C LEU A 113 -23.25 -3.73 0.93
N HIS A 114 -22.24 -3.27 0.21
CA HIS A 114 -21.78 -1.89 0.25
C HIS A 114 -22.66 -0.99 -0.61
N GLY A 115 -23.49 -0.13 0.01
CA GLY A 115 -24.50 0.67 -0.71
C GLY A 115 -24.00 1.59 -1.85
N LYS A 116 -22.70 1.89 -1.96
CA LYS A 116 -22.15 2.67 -3.10
C LYS A 116 -21.62 1.83 -4.26
N THR A 117 -21.51 0.50 -4.10
CA THR A 117 -20.98 -0.40 -5.14
C THR A 117 -21.88 -1.60 -5.39
N GLY A 118 -22.79 -1.93 -4.46
CA GLY A 118 -23.61 -3.13 -4.53
C GLY A 118 -22.83 -4.43 -4.28
N TRP A 119 -21.57 -4.34 -3.83
CA TRP A 119 -20.68 -5.49 -3.63
C TRP A 119 -20.55 -5.88 -2.17
N GLN A 120 -20.17 -7.13 -1.92
CA GLN A 120 -20.07 -7.66 -0.57
C GLN A 120 -18.88 -7.09 0.20
N VAL A 121 -19.08 -6.83 1.48
CA VAL A 121 -18.03 -6.55 2.45
C VAL A 121 -17.37 -7.87 2.84
N GLN A 122 -16.14 -8.09 2.40
CA GLN A 122 -15.46 -9.37 2.58
C GLN A 122 -14.46 -9.35 3.72
N THR A 123 -14.37 -10.47 4.44
CA THR A 123 -13.28 -10.74 5.37
C THR A 123 -12.14 -11.41 4.60
N ILE A 124 -10.98 -10.76 4.58
CA ILE A 124 -9.79 -11.29 3.91
C ILE A 124 -8.94 -12.03 4.96
N PRO A 125 -8.66 -13.34 4.77
CA PRO A 125 -7.79 -14.08 5.70
C PRO A 125 -6.39 -13.48 5.78
N TYR A 126 -5.75 -13.67 6.93
CA TYR A 126 -4.37 -13.22 7.14
C TYR A 126 -3.44 -13.77 6.04
N GLY A 127 -2.59 -12.91 5.50
CA GLY A 127 -1.65 -13.25 4.42
C GLY A 127 -2.26 -13.35 3.02
N LYS A 128 -3.58 -13.23 2.84
CA LYS A 128 -4.23 -13.33 1.53
C LYS A 128 -4.46 -12.00 0.80
N LEU A 129 -4.23 -10.87 1.48
CA LEU A 129 -4.40 -9.53 0.91
C LEU A 129 -3.62 -9.32 -0.42
N PRO A 130 -2.36 -9.79 -0.59
CA PRO A 130 -1.63 -9.58 -1.84
C PRO A 130 -2.26 -10.23 -3.07
N SER A 131 -3.05 -11.29 -2.88
CA SER A 131 -3.74 -12.04 -3.94
C SER A 131 -5.22 -11.71 -4.07
N TYR A 132 -5.72 -10.76 -3.27
CA TYR A 132 -7.14 -10.44 -3.21
C TYR A 132 -7.49 -9.36 -4.25
N ASP A 133 -8.43 -9.67 -5.15
CA ASP A 133 -9.00 -8.71 -6.09
C ASP A 133 -10.48 -8.46 -5.77
N PRO A 134 -10.84 -7.25 -5.27
CA PRO A 134 -12.23 -6.92 -4.98
C PRO A 134 -13.14 -6.89 -6.22
N LEU A 135 -12.60 -6.58 -7.41
CA LEU A 135 -13.35 -6.49 -8.67
C LEU A 135 -13.74 -7.87 -9.21
N MET A 136 -13.11 -8.91 -8.66
CA MET A 136 -13.40 -10.32 -8.96
C MET A 136 -14.18 -10.99 -7.82
N GLN A 137 -13.78 -10.75 -6.57
CA GLN A 137 -14.25 -11.53 -5.42
C GLN A 137 -15.47 -10.91 -4.71
N ALA A 138 -15.59 -9.58 -4.67
CA ALA A 138 -16.67 -8.91 -3.94
C ALA A 138 -18.00 -8.88 -4.71
N VAL A 139 -17.96 -9.19 -6.01
CA VAL A 139 -19.12 -9.20 -6.92
C VAL A 139 -19.87 -10.54 -6.79
N ILE A 140 -20.64 -10.69 -5.71
CA ILE A 140 -21.29 -11.97 -5.37
C ILE A 140 -22.69 -12.13 -5.96
N LEU A 141 -23.36 -11.03 -6.28
CA LEU A 141 -24.74 -11.07 -6.74
C LEU A 141 -24.77 -11.47 -8.21
N LYS A 142 -25.43 -12.59 -8.46
CA LYS A 142 -25.67 -13.14 -9.80
C LYS A 142 -27.16 -13.13 -10.06
N GLY A 143 -27.53 -12.90 -11.30
CA GLY A 143 -28.91 -12.81 -11.74
C GLY A 143 -28.97 -12.65 -13.25
N PRO A 144 -30.18 -12.50 -13.81
CA PRO A 144 -30.34 -12.20 -15.23
C PRO A 144 -29.69 -10.86 -15.56
N ASP A 145 -29.38 -10.69 -16.84
CA ASP A 145 -28.91 -9.40 -17.34
C ASP A 145 -29.97 -8.33 -17.16
N VAL A 146 -29.52 -7.10 -16.92
CA VAL A 146 -30.36 -5.93 -16.69
C VAL A 146 -30.02 -4.89 -17.74
N GLU A 147 -31.05 -4.30 -18.34
CA GLU A 147 -30.92 -3.18 -19.26
C GLU A 147 -30.83 -1.85 -18.48
N LEU A 148 -29.78 -1.09 -18.77
CA LEU A 148 -29.47 0.16 -18.11
C LEU A 148 -29.43 1.32 -19.10
N GLU A 149 -30.06 2.43 -18.73
CA GLU A 149 -29.94 3.72 -19.42
C GLU A 149 -28.77 4.50 -18.80
N PHE A 150 -27.73 4.76 -19.59
CA PHE A 150 -26.56 5.55 -19.18
C PHE A 150 -26.68 7.02 -19.58
N LYS A 151 -26.08 7.90 -18.78
CA LYS A 151 -25.90 9.33 -19.09
C LYS A 151 -24.43 9.75 -19.25
N GLY A 152 -23.52 8.79 -19.12
CA GLY A 152 -22.09 9.04 -18.95
C GLY A 152 -21.51 8.19 -17.83
N ALA A 153 -20.64 7.25 -18.17
CA ALA A 153 -19.87 6.47 -17.21
C ALA A 153 -18.44 6.19 -17.71
N PRO A 154 -17.43 6.27 -16.84
CA PRO A 154 -16.07 5.92 -17.21
C PRO A 154 -15.92 4.41 -17.43
N LYS A 155 -14.86 4.05 -18.16
CA LYS A 155 -14.45 2.67 -18.36
C LYS A 155 -14.02 2.01 -17.04
N ILE A 156 -14.48 0.79 -16.78
CA ILE A 156 -14.06 -0.02 -15.62
C ILE A 156 -14.03 -1.50 -15.99
N LYS A 157 -13.14 -2.25 -15.34
CA LYS A 157 -13.06 -3.71 -15.46
C LYS A 157 -13.71 -4.37 -14.24
N ILE A 158 -14.66 -5.28 -14.44
CA ILE A 158 -15.40 -5.99 -13.39
C ILE A 158 -15.55 -7.45 -13.85
N LEU A 159 -15.26 -8.44 -13.00
CA LEU A 159 -15.34 -9.88 -13.36
C LEU A 159 -14.59 -10.23 -14.66
N ASP A 160 -13.40 -9.66 -14.84
CA ASP A 160 -12.56 -9.74 -16.04
C ASP A 160 -13.13 -9.14 -17.34
N GLU A 161 -14.37 -8.67 -17.32
CA GLU A 161 -15.00 -7.96 -18.42
C GLU A 161 -14.84 -6.44 -18.29
N THR A 162 -14.80 -5.78 -19.44
CA THR A 162 -14.62 -4.34 -19.51
C THR A 162 -15.93 -3.68 -19.89
N TYR A 163 -16.39 -2.77 -19.04
CA TYR A 163 -17.61 -2.00 -19.24
C TYR A 163 -17.25 -0.53 -19.49
N GLY A 164 -17.86 0.05 -20.51
CA GLY A 164 -17.68 1.44 -20.91
C GLY A 164 -16.36 1.74 -21.65
N PRO A 165 -16.04 3.04 -21.85
CA PRO A 165 -16.83 4.18 -21.40
C PRO A 165 -18.19 4.23 -22.10
N TYR A 166 -19.22 4.69 -21.39
CA TYR A 166 -20.58 4.81 -21.92
C TYR A 166 -20.99 6.28 -22.00
N GLY A 167 -21.70 6.62 -23.08
CA GLY A 167 -22.33 7.92 -23.29
C GLY A 167 -23.79 7.94 -22.86
N GLU A 168 -24.64 8.57 -23.69
CA GLU A 168 -26.09 8.41 -23.63
C GLU A 168 -26.49 7.22 -24.51
N GLU A 169 -26.63 6.06 -23.88
CA GLU A 169 -26.93 4.80 -24.55
C GLU A 169 -27.57 3.80 -23.59
N ASP A 170 -28.27 2.82 -24.15
CA ASP A 170 -28.85 1.72 -23.41
C ASP A 170 -27.95 0.48 -23.55
N VAL A 171 -27.59 -0.13 -22.42
CA VAL A 171 -26.68 -1.28 -22.39
C VAL A 171 -27.25 -2.37 -21.50
N THR A 172 -27.28 -3.59 -22.02
CA THR A 172 -27.62 -4.79 -21.25
C THR A 172 -26.34 -5.42 -20.69
N MET A 173 -26.31 -5.71 -19.39
CA MET A 173 -25.16 -6.32 -18.73
C MET A 173 -25.55 -7.18 -17.52
N PRO A 174 -24.67 -8.07 -17.04
CA PRO A 174 -24.94 -8.89 -15.87
C PRO A 174 -25.26 -8.07 -14.61
N LEU A 175 -26.21 -8.56 -13.81
CA LEU A 175 -26.67 -7.90 -12.57
C LEU A 175 -25.53 -7.43 -11.66
N GLY A 176 -24.50 -8.25 -11.48
CA GLY A 176 -23.36 -7.94 -10.61
C GLY A 176 -22.57 -6.69 -11.05
N ALA A 177 -22.41 -6.51 -12.37
CA ALA A 177 -21.80 -5.30 -12.95
C ALA A 177 -22.79 -4.13 -12.96
N ALA A 178 -24.06 -4.38 -13.30
CA ALA A 178 -25.11 -3.37 -13.33
C ALA A 178 -25.27 -2.64 -11.99
N LEU A 179 -25.25 -3.39 -10.88
CA LEU A 179 -25.35 -2.84 -9.52
C LEU A 179 -24.29 -1.79 -9.21
N PHE A 180 -23.07 -1.94 -9.71
CA PHE A 180 -22.02 -0.95 -9.51
C PHE A 180 -22.42 0.40 -10.11
N PHE A 181 -22.86 0.41 -11.37
CA PHE A 181 -23.27 1.64 -12.06
C PHE A 181 -24.53 2.27 -11.45
N LEU A 182 -25.49 1.45 -11.06
CA LEU A 182 -26.70 1.91 -10.35
C LEU A 182 -26.35 2.56 -9.00
N CYS A 183 -25.55 1.90 -8.16
CA CYS A 183 -25.15 2.43 -6.85
C CYS A 183 -24.25 3.67 -6.95
N LYS A 184 -23.49 3.80 -8.04
CA LYS A 184 -22.69 5.00 -8.37
C LYS A 184 -23.51 6.12 -9.02
N LYS A 185 -24.80 5.90 -9.28
CA LYS A 185 -25.70 6.85 -9.94
C LYS A 185 -25.24 7.21 -11.37
N GLY A 186 -24.48 6.33 -12.02
CA GLY A 186 -24.02 6.50 -13.40
C GLY A 186 -25.01 5.98 -14.45
N ALA A 187 -26.00 5.19 -14.01
CA ALA A 187 -27.05 4.64 -14.86
C ALA A 187 -28.37 4.51 -14.08
N ARG A 188 -29.45 4.22 -14.81
CA ARG A 188 -30.77 3.89 -14.26
C ARG A 188 -31.27 2.59 -14.87
N VAL A 189 -32.10 1.86 -14.13
CA VAL A 189 -32.80 0.69 -14.69
C VAL A 189 -33.83 1.21 -15.70
N LYS A 190 -33.76 0.70 -16.92
CA LYS A 190 -34.76 0.98 -17.95
C LYS A 190 -36.07 0.27 -17.57
N ARG A 191 -37.17 1.01 -17.55
CA ARG A 191 -38.50 0.52 -17.17
C ARG A 191 -39.27 0.01 -18.37
#